data_AF-A0A0Q4X7C5-F1
#
_entry.id   AF-A0A0Q4X7C5-F1
#
_cell.length_a   1.000
_cell.length_b   1.000
_cell.length_c   1.000
_cell.angle_alpha   90.00
_cell.angle_beta   90.00
_cell.angle_gamma   90.00
#
_symmetry.space_group_name_H-M   'P 1'
#
loop_
_entity.id
_entity.type
_entity.pdbx_description
1 polymer ?
#
loop_
_entity_poly.entity_id
_entity_poly.type
_entity_poly.pdbx_seq_one_letter_code
_entity_poly.pdbx_strand_id
1 'polypeptide(L)'
;MPNRTNLEAETNLEAETDSPIVLPPLHPGEVLREEFMVPLNLTAYAIAKACGVPRTRIERIAREEIGITADTALRLGRYFELDPRVWLNLQTAFDVETARRALGDTVDRITPLVRDAA
;
A
#
# COMPACT_ATOMS: atom_id res chain seq x y z
N MET A 1 -45.45 -29.09 -29.52
CA MET A 1 -45.19 -27.68 -29.88
C MET A 1 -44.26 -27.09 -28.83
N PRO A 2 -42.98 -26.83 -29.10
CA PRO A 2 -42.13 -26.12 -28.15
C PRO A 2 -42.61 -24.66 -28.04
N ASN A 3 -42.67 -24.17 -26.80
CA ASN A 3 -43.21 -22.86 -26.45
C ASN A 3 -42.28 -21.74 -26.93
N ARG A 4 -42.86 -20.67 -27.49
CA ARG A 4 -42.19 -19.57 -28.22
C ARG A 4 -41.59 -18.48 -27.33
N THR A 5 -41.46 -18.74 -26.03
CA THR A 5 -41.19 -17.69 -25.03
C THR A 5 -39.82 -17.88 -24.36
N ASN A 6 -38.77 -18.10 -25.16
CA ASN A 6 -37.41 -18.16 -24.63
C ASN A 6 -36.35 -17.62 -25.62
N LEU A 7 -36.63 -16.51 -26.30
CA LEU A 7 -35.70 -15.93 -27.30
C LEU A 7 -35.33 -14.45 -27.03
N GLU A 8 -35.67 -13.89 -25.87
CA GLU A 8 -35.38 -12.47 -25.57
C GLU A 8 -34.60 -12.27 -24.24
N ALA A 9 -34.16 -13.35 -23.60
CA ALA A 9 -33.47 -13.28 -22.31
C ALA A 9 -31.94 -13.46 -22.39
N GLU A 10 -31.36 -13.56 -23.59
CA GLU A 10 -29.91 -13.81 -23.78
C GLU A 10 -29.12 -12.59 -24.29
N THR A 11 -29.73 -11.42 -24.40
CA THR A 11 -29.11 -10.24 -25.03
C THR A 11 -28.72 -9.12 -24.06
N ASN A 12 -28.43 -9.42 -22.80
CA ASN A 12 -27.87 -8.43 -21.86
C ASN A 12 -27.09 -9.09 -20.70
N LEU A 13 -25.89 -9.62 -20.98
CA LEU A 13 -24.95 -10.02 -19.92
C LEU A 13 -23.48 -9.61 -20.16
N GLU A 14 -23.19 -8.79 -21.18
CA GLU A 14 -21.80 -8.44 -21.54
C GLU A 14 -21.46 -6.95 -21.38
N ALA A 15 -22.20 -6.20 -20.57
CA ALA A 15 -21.91 -4.78 -20.36
C ALA A 15 -21.95 -4.41 -18.88
N GLU A 16 -20.85 -4.61 -18.15
CA GLU A 16 -20.41 -3.77 -17.00
C GLU A 16 -19.16 -4.32 -16.28
N THR A 17 -18.00 -4.41 -16.94
CA THR A 17 -16.72 -4.49 -16.20
C THR A 17 -15.57 -3.89 -17.00
N ASP A 18 -15.61 -2.58 -17.24
CA ASP A 18 -14.42 -1.83 -17.65
C ASP A 18 -14.31 -0.52 -16.86
N SER A 19 -14.41 -0.65 -15.53
CA SER A 19 -13.91 0.39 -14.63
C SER A 19 -12.51 0.00 -14.20
N PRO A 20 -11.50 0.87 -14.35
CA PRO A 20 -10.15 0.55 -13.91
C PRO A 20 -10.19 0.24 -12.41
N ILE A 21 -9.67 -0.93 -12.03
CA ILE A 21 -9.55 -1.31 -10.62
C ILE A 21 -8.52 -0.38 -9.98
N VAL A 22 -9.00 0.62 -9.23
CA VAL A 22 -8.13 1.52 -8.47
C VAL A 22 -7.83 0.87 -7.13
N LEU A 23 -6.66 0.25 -7.02
CA LEU A 23 -6.20 -0.36 -5.77
C LEU A 23 -5.88 0.72 -4.72
N PRO A 24 -6.11 0.46 -3.42
CA PRO A 24 -5.67 1.35 -2.36
C PRO A 24 -4.13 1.50 -2.35
N PRO A 25 -3.57 2.59 -1.79
CA PRO A 25 -2.13 2.72 -1.62
C PRO A 25 -1.61 1.61 -0.70
N LEU A 26 -0.51 0.96 -1.08
CA LEU A 26 0.08 -0.15 -0.31
C LEU A 26 0.81 0.37 0.93
N HIS A 27 0.27 0.13 2.11
CA HIS A 27 0.90 0.57 3.36
C HIS A 27 2.09 -0.35 3.72
N PRO A 28 3.25 0.18 4.17
CA PRO A 28 4.40 -0.66 4.53
C PRO A 28 4.11 -1.66 5.66
N GLY A 29 3.12 -1.36 6.50
CA GLY A 29 2.58 -2.25 7.52
C GLY A 29 1.85 -3.48 6.99
N GLU A 30 1.17 -3.36 5.84
CA GLU A 30 0.59 -4.48 5.13
C GLU A 30 1.71 -5.41 4.64
N VAL A 31 2.75 -4.85 4.01
CA VAL A 31 3.93 -5.61 3.58
C VAL A 31 4.61 -6.31 4.76
N LEU A 32 4.83 -5.61 5.88
CA LEU A 32 5.38 -6.23 7.09
C LEU A 32 4.54 -7.43 7.55
N ARG A 33 3.22 -7.32 7.49
CA ARG A 33 2.30 -8.36 7.95
C ARG A 33 2.26 -9.55 6.99
N GLU A 34 1.98 -9.30 5.72
CA GLU A 34 1.69 -10.33 4.71
C GLU A 34 2.96 -11.00 4.17
N GLU A 35 4.08 -10.27 4.04
CA GLU A 35 5.32 -10.81 3.46
C GLU A 35 6.30 -11.35 4.52
N PHE A 36 6.20 -10.90 5.77
CA PHE A 36 7.14 -11.28 6.83
C PHE A 36 6.47 -11.94 8.02
N MET A 37 5.46 -11.31 8.64
CA MET A 37 4.87 -11.84 9.87
C MET A 37 4.13 -13.16 9.64
N VAL A 38 3.23 -13.20 8.64
CA VAL A 38 2.43 -14.39 8.33
C VAL A 38 3.31 -15.55 7.82
N PRO A 39 4.20 -15.38 6.82
CA PRO A 39 4.97 -16.49 6.26
C PRO A 39 6.02 -17.03 7.23
N LEU A 40 6.60 -16.18 8.08
CA LEU A 40 7.63 -16.58 9.06
C LEU A 40 7.04 -16.92 10.44
N ASN A 41 5.71 -16.88 10.58
CA ASN A 41 4.99 -17.10 11.83
C ASN A 41 5.51 -16.21 12.99
N LEU A 42 5.83 -14.94 12.68
CA LEU A 42 6.37 -13.98 13.63
C LEU A 42 5.25 -13.14 14.27
N THR A 43 5.27 -13.06 15.60
CA THR A 43 4.41 -12.15 16.35
C THR A 43 5.01 -10.75 16.39
N ALA A 44 4.15 -9.72 16.55
CA ALA A 44 4.62 -8.35 16.77
C ALA A 44 5.55 -8.24 17.99
N TYR A 45 5.31 -9.05 19.03
CA TYR A 45 6.19 -9.14 20.19
C TYR A 45 7.58 -9.68 19.84
N ALA A 46 7.68 -10.73 19.02
CA ALA A 46 8.96 -11.31 18.61
C ALA A 46 9.82 -10.29 17.86
N ILE A 47 9.22 -9.59 16.88
CA ILE A 47 9.89 -8.54 16.10
C ILE A 47 10.31 -7.39 17.03
N ALA A 48 9.40 -6.92 17.89
CA ALA A 48 9.68 -5.81 18.81
C ALA A 48 10.84 -6.13 19.76
N LYS A 49 10.86 -7.35 20.32
CA LYS A 49 11.94 -7.83 21.18
C LYS A 49 13.28 -7.86 20.44
N ALA A 50 13.31 -8.38 19.21
CA ALA A 50 14.53 -8.46 18.41
C ALA A 50 15.04 -7.08 17.96
N CYS A 51 14.12 -6.16 17.62
CA CYS A 51 14.43 -4.82 17.16
C CYS A 51 14.69 -3.82 18.32
N GLY A 52 14.44 -4.21 19.56
CA GLY A 52 14.58 -3.33 20.73
C GLY A 52 13.63 -2.14 20.71
N VAL A 53 12.37 -2.36 20.30
CA VAL A 53 11.32 -1.32 20.25
C VAL A 53 10.09 -1.73 21.06
N PRO A 54 9.21 -0.79 21.46
CA PRO A 54 7.95 -1.16 22.11
C PRO A 54 7.09 -2.04 21.20
N ARG A 55 6.50 -3.10 21.77
CA ARG A 55 5.57 -4.01 21.06
C ARG A 55 4.45 -3.25 20.35
N THR A 56 3.87 -2.26 21.03
CA THR A 56 2.81 -1.42 20.49
C THR A 56 3.21 -0.70 19.21
N ARG A 57 4.51 -0.38 19.01
CA ARG A 57 4.98 0.22 17.77
C ARG A 57 4.79 -0.73 16.59
N ILE A 58 5.24 -1.98 16.72
CA ILE A 58 5.10 -2.99 15.65
C ILE A 58 3.63 -3.33 15.41
N GLU A 59 2.82 -3.44 16.47
CA GLU A 59 1.38 -3.70 16.33
C GLU A 59 0.63 -2.59 15.59
N ARG A 60 0.99 -1.32 15.82
CA ARG A 60 0.39 -0.18 15.12
C ARG A 60 0.84 -0.10 13.67
N ILE A 61 2.11 -0.40 13.39
CA ILE A 61 2.61 -0.50 12.01
C ILE A 61 1.87 -1.61 11.27
N ALA A 62 1.83 -2.83 11.83
CA ALA A 62 1.18 -3.98 11.21
C ALA A 62 -0.35 -3.85 11.07
N ARG A 63 -0.98 -2.89 11.76
CA ARG A 63 -2.41 -2.52 11.60
C ARG A 63 -2.61 -1.27 10.76
N GLU A 64 -1.55 -0.79 10.12
CA GLU A 64 -1.59 0.34 9.17
C GLU A 64 -2.04 1.67 9.80
N GLU A 65 -1.84 1.80 11.13
CA GLU A 65 -2.23 3.01 11.87
C GLU A 65 -1.12 4.06 11.94
N ILE A 66 0.13 3.63 11.77
CA ILE A 66 1.31 4.50 11.72
C ILE A 66 2.27 4.02 10.64
N GLY A 67 2.98 4.96 10.05
CA GLY A 67 4.06 4.68 9.11
C GLY A 67 5.36 4.22 9.78
N ILE A 68 6.34 3.89 8.95
CA ILE A 68 7.69 3.50 9.33
C ILE A 68 8.62 4.71 9.30
N THR A 69 9.26 5.00 10.43
CA THR A 69 10.31 6.02 10.54
C THR A 69 11.69 5.47 10.16
N ALA A 70 12.67 6.35 9.91
CA ALA A 70 14.06 5.94 9.63
C ALA A 70 14.67 5.07 10.74
N ASP A 71 14.42 5.38 12.02
CA ASP A 71 14.84 4.52 13.16
C ASP A 71 14.25 3.11 13.06
N THR A 72 12.96 3.01 12.73
CA THR A 72 12.30 1.71 12.60
C THR A 72 12.78 0.96 11.37
N ALA A 73 12.99 1.65 10.24
CA ALA A 73 13.53 1.07 9.01
C ALA A 73 14.94 0.51 9.21
N LEU A 74 15.82 1.22 9.93
CA LEU A 74 17.17 0.72 10.27
C LEU A 74 17.10 -0.57 11.09
N ARG A 75 16.19 -0.64 12.06
CA ARG A 75 16.02 -1.81 12.94
C ARG A 75 15.43 -3.00 12.20
N LEU A 76 14.37 -2.79 11.42
CA LEU A 76 13.76 -3.83 10.59
C LEU A 76 14.72 -4.32 9.51
N GLY A 77 15.44 -3.40 8.85
CA GLY A 77 16.47 -3.73 7.88
C GLY A 77 17.58 -4.60 8.49
N ARG A 78 18.05 -4.25 9.70
CA ARG A 78 19.02 -5.10 10.40
C ARG A 78 18.46 -6.46 10.79
N TYR A 79 17.21 -6.54 11.24
CA TYR A 79 16.59 -7.79 11.69
C TYR A 79 16.25 -8.75 10.55
N PHE A 80 15.77 -8.25 9.42
CA PHE A 80 15.41 -9.04 8.23
C PHE A 80 16.54 -9.14 7.19
N GLU A 81 17.72 -8.59 7.49
CA GLU A 81 18.87 -8.53 6.57
C GLU A 81 18.54 -7.86 5.22
N LEU A 82 17.80 -6.76 5.28
CA LEU A 82 17.42 -5.93 4.13
C LEU A 82 18.00 -4.52 4.22
N ASP A 83 18.18 -3.87 3.08
CA ASP A 83 18.50 -2.44 3.07
C ASP A 83 17.34 -1.64 3.73
N PRO A 84 17.61 -0.80 4.74
CA PRO A 84 16.59 0.06 5.36
C PRO A 84 15.78 0.90 4.38
N ARG A 85 16.35 1.24 3.22
CA ARG A 85 15.67 1.97 2.14
C ARG A 85 14.48 1.22 1.58
N VAL A 86 14.44 -0.11 1.66
CA VAL A 86 13.28 -0.90 1.24
C VAL A 86 12.03 -0.41 1.98
N TRP A 87 12.11 -0.28 3.31
CA TRP A 87 11.00 0.18 4.13
C TRP A 87 10.67 1.65 3.91
N LEU A 88 11.69 2.51 3.74
CA LEU A 88 11.47 3.93 3.49
C LEU A 88 10.87 4.20 2.11
N ASN A 89 11.22 3.40 1.10
CA ASN A 89 10.65 3.49 -0.23
C ASN A 89 9.18 3.10 -0.22
N LEU A 90 8.80 2.04 0.53
CA LEU A 90 7.40 1.67 0.73
C LEU A 90 6.62 2.80 1.43
N GLN A 91 7.18 3.37 2.50
CA GLN A 91 6.57 4.51 3.19
C GLN A 91 6.39 5.71 2.24
N THR A 92 7.42 6.05 1.47
CA THR A 92 7.39 7.19 0.54
C THR A 92 6.36 6.97 -0.56
N ALA A 93 6.30 5.76 -1.13
CA ALA A 93 5.32 5.42 -2.15
C ALA A 93 3.89 5.53 -1.61
N PHE A 94 3.63 5.00 -0.41
CA PHE A 94 2.35 5.13 0.28
C PHE A 94 1.96 6.60 0.52
N ASP A 95 2.88 7.39 1.05
CA ASP A 95 2.64 8.79 1.40
C ASP A 95 2.39 9.65 0.16
N VAL A 96 3.19 9.46 -0.90
CA VAL A 96 3.03 10.19 -2.17
C VAL A 96 1.70 9.83 -2.82
N GLU A 97 1.32 8.55 -2.89
CA GLU A 97 0.08 8.14 -3.52
C GLU A 97 -1.15 8.60 -2.72
N THR A 98 -1.08 8.53 -1.38
CA THR A 98 -2.14 9.03 -0.50
C THR A 98 -2.30 10.54 -0.64
N ALA A 99 -1.18 11.29 -0.65
CA ALA A 99 -1.19 12.74 -0.83
C ALA A 99 -1.70 13.15 -2.22
N ARG A 100 -1.29 12.43 -3.28
CA ARG A 100 -1.76 12.66 -4.65
C ARG A 100 -3.27 12.51 -4.76
N ARG A 101 -3.84 11.46 -4.17
CA ARG A 101 -5.30 11.25 -4.13
C ARG A 101 -6.02 12.32 -3.32
N ALA A 102 -5.45 12.74 -2.20
CA ALA A 102 -6.05 13.78 -1.35
C ALA A 102 -6.04 15.17 -2.00
N LEU A 103 -4.97 15.50 -2.73
CA LEU A 103 -4.84 16.80 -3.41
C LEU A 103 -5.62 16.86 -4.72
N GLY A 104 -5.80 15.73 -5.41
CA GLY A 104 -6.45 15.64 -6.71
C GLY A 104 -5.89 16.67 -7.70
N ASP A 105 -6.80 17.33 -8.43
CA ASP A 105 -6.48 18.33 -9.46
C ASP A 105 -5.77 19.60 -8.93
N THR A 106 -5.57 19.72 -7.62
CA THR A 106 -4.83 20.86 -7.04
C THR A 106 -3.37 20.84 -7.47
N VAL A 107 -2.77 19.64 -7.52
CA VAL A 107 -1.36 19.48 -7.95
C VAL A 107 -1.22 19.76 -9.45
N ASP A 108 -2.18 19.32 -10.25
CA ASP A 108 -2.14 19.48 -11.72
C ASP A 108 -2.25 20.94 -12.17
N ARG A 109 -2.77 21.81 -11.30
CA ARG A 109 -2.86 23.26 -11.55
C ARG A 109 -1.56 24.02 -11.28
N ILE A 110 -0.54 23.38 -10.70
CA ILE A 110 0.72 24.04 -10.39
C ILE A 110 1.55 24.19 -11.67
N THR A 111 1.84 25.43 -12.06
CA THR A 111 2.70 25.72 -13.22
C THR A 111 4.17 25.43 -12.87
N PRO A 112 4.87 24.53 -13.60
CA PRO A 112 6.28 24.27 -13.36
C PRO A 112 7.15 25.51 -13.58
N LEU A 113 8.18 25.68 -12.75
CA LEU A 113 9.18 26.72 -12.95
C LEU A 113 10.00 26.40 -14.21
N VAL A 114 9.85 27.22 -15.25
CA VAL A 114 10.76 27.21 -16.41
C VAL A 114 12.04 27.94 -16.00
N ARG A 115 13.18 27.25 -16.07
CA ARG A 115 14.50 27.88 -15.89
C ARG A 115 15.07 28.17 -17.27
N ASP A 116 15.23 29.43 -17.62
CA ASP A 116 16.01 29.80 -18.80
C ASP A 116 17.48 29.45 -18.52
N ALA A 117 18.02 28.53 -19.32
CA ALA A 117 19.44 28.23 -19.30
C ALA A 117 20.20 29.47 -19.81
N ALA A 118 20.94 30.12 -18.91
CA ALA A 118 21.88 31.19 -19.24
C ALA A 118 23.20 30.61 -19.78
#